data_AF-A0A1K1VIP6-F1
#
_entry.id   AF-A0A1K1VIP6-F1
#
_cell.length_a   1.000
_cell.length_b   1.000
_cell.length_c   1.000
_cell.angle_alpha   90.00
_cell.angle_beta   90.00
_cell.angle_gamma   90.00
#
_symmetry.space_group_name_H-M   'P 1'
#
loop_
_entity.id
_entity.type
_entity.pdbx_description
1 polymer ?
#
loop_
_entity_poly.entity_id
_entity_poly.type
_entity_poly.pdbx_seq_one_letter_code
_entity_poly.pdbx_strand_id
1 'polypeptide(L)'
;MTTGSALYIPPYKADDQDVVVELNNRFGPEAFTAQATRTGMPVLWVAREKLVEVLTFLRNLPKPYVMLYDLHGVDERLRTKRQGLPSGVDFTVFYHLLSVERNSDVMIKVALSENDLSVPSVTGIWPNANWYEREVWDMFGIDFRGHPHLTRIMMPPTWEGHPLRKDFPARATEFDPFSLSLAKQQLEEEAARFKPEDWGMKRSGANEDYMFLNLGPNHPSAHGAFRIILQLDGEEIVDCVPDIGYHHRGAEKMGERQSWHSYIPYTDRIDYLGGVMNNLPYVLSVEKLAGITVPDRVNVIRIMMAEFFRITSHLLFLGTYIQDVGAMTPVFFTFTDRQRAYTVIEAITGFRLHPAWYRIGGVAHDLPRGWEKLVKDFVEWMPKRLDEYTKAALQNSILKGRTIGVAAYNTKEALEWGVTGAGLRSTGCDFDLRKARPYSGYENFEFEVPLAVNGDAYDRCMVRVEEMRQSIKIIDQCMRNMPEGPYKADHPLTTPPPKERTLQHIETLITHFLQVSWGPVMPANESFQMIEATKGINSYYLTSDGGTMSYRTRIRTPSYPHLQQIPSVIKGSMVADLIAYLGSIDFVMADVDR
;
A
#
# COMPACT_ATOMS: atom_id res chain seq x y z
N MET A 1 24.22 25.86 2.80
CA MET A 1 24.50 24.42 2.96
C MET A 1 24.15 23.76 1.64
N THR A 2 25.06 22.94 1.12
CA THR A 2 25.11 22.49 -0.28
C THR A 2 23.78 21.94 -0.79
N THR A 3 23.26 22.53 -1.87
CA THR A 3 22.24 21.96 -2.74
C THR A 3 22.70 20.55 -3.13
N GLY A 4 22.14 19.53 -2.47
CA GLY A 4 22.42 18.14 -2.82
C GLY A 4 22.08 17.93 -4.29
N SER A 5 23.01 17.36 -5.05
CA SER A 5 22.72 16.89 -6.40
C SER A 5 21.50 15.98 -6.32
N ALA A 6 20.42 16.33 -7.02
CA ALA A 6 19.24 15.47 -7.12
C ALA A 6 19.70 14.05 -7.49
N LEU A 7 19.22 13.06 -6.74
CA LEU A 7 19.57 11.66 -6.93
C LEU A 7 19.19 11.27 -8.37
N TYR A 8 20.19 10.98 -9.21
CA TYR A 8 19.92 10.56 -10.59
C TYR A 8 19.32 9.16 -10.60
N ILE A 9 18.10 9.03 -11.11
CA ILE A 9 17.37 7.77 -11.22
C ILE A 9 17.43 7.30 -12.67
N PRO A 10 18.06 6.14 -12.96
CA PRO A 10 18.12 5.61 -14.32
C PRO A 10 16.74 5.09 -14.78
N PRO A 11 16.53 4.90 -16.10
CA PRO A 11 15.34 4.25 -16.62
C PRO A 11 15.18 2.83 -16.05
N TYR A 12 13.93 2.44 -15.76
CA TYR A 12 13.64 1.11 -15.23
C TYR A 12 14.00 0.03 -16.25
N LYS A 13 14.75 -0.98 -15.81
CA LYS A 13 15.00 -2.20 -16.58
C LYS A 13 14.19 -3.33 -15.97
N ALA A 14 13.18 -3.81 -16.70
CA ALA A 14 12.48 -5.03 -16.32
C ALA A 14 13.47 -6.21 -16.34
N ASP A 15 13.38 -7.07 -15.33
CA ASP A 15 14.24 -8.25 -15.15
C ASP A 15 15.75 -7.93 -15.14
N ASP A 16 16.12 -6.82 -14.48
CA ASP A 16 17.52 -6.42 -14.31
C ASP A 16 18.38 -7.54 -13.70
N GLN A 17 19.17 -8.22 -14.54
CA GLN A 17 20.04 -9.32 -14.12
C GLN A 17 21.37 -8.84 -13.53
N ASP A 18 21.64 -7.53 -13.50
CA ASP A 18 22.90 -6.99 -12.99
C ASP A 18 23.11 -7.40 -11.52
N VAL A 19 22.03 -7.37 -10.72
CA VAL A 19 22.06 -7.84 -9.32
C VAL A 19 22.33 -9.34 -9.20
N VAL A 20 21.83 -10.15 -10.14
CA VAL A 20 22.05 -11.60 -10.16
C VAL A 20 23.52 -11.89 -10.45
N VAL A 21 24.14 -11.13 -11.35
CA VAL A 21 25.59 -11.22 -11.64
C VAL A 21 26.42 -10.81 -10.42
N GLU A 22 26.07 -9.71 -9.74
CA GLU A 22 26.76 -9.26 -8.51
C GLU A 22 26.68 -10.33 -7.39
N LEU A 23 25.51 -10.94 -7.22
CA LEU A 23 25.30 -12.02 -6.25
C LEU A 23 26.11 -13.28 -6.62
N ASN A 24 26.07 -13.71 -7.88
CA ASN A 24 26.82 -14.87 -8.36
C ASN A 24 28.34 -14.67 -8.24
N ASN A 25 28.84 -13.45 -8.48
CA ASN A 25 30.26 -13.13 -8.33
C ASN A 25 30.72 -13.21 -6.87
N ARG A 26 29.85 -12.91 -5.90
CA ARG A 26 30.19 -12.93 -4.48
C ARG A 26 30.03 -14.31 -3.83
N PHE A 27 28.95 -15.02 -4.13
CA PHE A 27 28.56 -16.25 -3.41
C PHE A 27 28.64 -17.52 -4.28
N GLY A 28 28.92 -17.38 -5.56
CA GLY A 28 28.89 -18.46 -6.55
C GLY A 28 27.48 -18.73 -7.10
N PRO A 29 27.37 -19.25 -8.34
CA PRO A 29 26.07 -19.50 -8.99
C PRO A 29 25.23 -20.59 -8.31
N GLU A 30 25.87 -21.51 -7.59
CA GLU A 30 25.19 -22.60 -6.87
C GLU A 30 24.49 -22.14 -5.59
N ALA A 31 24.74 -20.90 -5.14
CA ALA A 31 24.13 -20.36 -3.94
C ALA A 31 22.68 -19.90 -4.14
N PHE A 32 22.24 -19.75 -5.40
CA PHE A 32 20.94 -19.20 -5.77
C PHE A 32 20.21 -20.09 -6.77
N THR A 33 18.90 -20.24 -6.58
CA THR A 33 18.03 -20.82 -7.61
C THR A 33 17.07 -19.75 -8.10
N ALA A 34 17.16 -19.37 -9.37
CA ALA A 34 16.24 -18.41 -9.95
C ALA A 34 14.85 -19.04 -10.18
N GLN A 35 13.80 -18.34 -9.79
CA GLN A 35 12.42 -18.72 -10.07
C GLN A 35 11.88 -17.88 -11.23
N ALA A 36 11.38 -18.54 -12.27
CA ALA A 36 10.67 -17.85 -13.35
C ALA A 36 9.29 -17.41 -12.86
N THR A 37 9.05 -16.10 -12.85
CA THR A 37 7.79 -15.48 -12.43
C THR A 37 7.33 -14.42 -13.43
N ARG A 38 6.12 -13.89 -13.27
CA ARG A 38 5.62 -12.72 -14.00
C ARG A 38 5.63 -11.46 -13.13
N THR A 39 6.58 -11.36 -12.21
CA THR A 39 6.73 -10.18 -11.34
C THR A 39 7.45 -9.03 -12.03
N GLY A 40 8.30 -9.33 -13.04
CA GLY A 40 9.12 -8.34 -13.76
C GLY A 40 10.38 -7.91 -13.01
N MET A 41 10.77 -8.70 -12.00
CA MET A 41 11.99 -8.56 -11.22
C MET A 41 12.64 -9.94 -11.00
N PRO A 42 13.96 -10.04 -10.80
CA PRO A 42 14.61 -11.28 -10.42
C PRO A 42 14.07 -11.83 -9.09
N VAL A 43 13.67 -13.11 -9.10
CA VAL A 43 13.26 -13.85 -7.91
C VAL A 43 14.25 -14.97 -7.65
N LEU A 44 14.94 -14.92 -6.51
CA LEU A 44 16.02 -15.84 -6.16
C LEU A 44 15.72 -16.57 -4.86
N TRP A 45 15.86 -17.89 -4.88
CA TRP A 45 15.85 -18.72 -3.67
C TRP A 45 17.23 -18.76 -3.04
N VAL A 46 17.27 -18.60 -1.72
CA VAL A 46 18.50 -18.60 -0.91
C VAL A 46 18.34 -19.58 0.24
N ALA A 47 19.42 -20.30 0.55
CA ALA A 47 19.49 -21.14 1.75
C ALA A 47 19.37 -20.27 3.01
N ARG A 48 18.56 -20.70 3.98
CA ARG A 48 18.28 -19.95 5.20
C ARG A 48 19.55 -19.48 5.93
N GLU A 49 20.61 -20.29 5.92
CA GLU A 49 21.88 -20.03 6.60
C GLU A 49 22.65 -18.86 5.99
N LYS A 50 22.46 -18.60 4.68
CA LYS A 50 23.10 -17.50 3.95
C LYS A 50 22.25 -16.24 3.89
N LEU A 51 21.02 -16.27 4.39
CA LEU A 51 20.04 -15.19 4.26
C LEU A 51 20.59 -13.84 4.73
N VAL A 52 21.06 -13.77 5.99
CA VAL A 52 21.56 -12.52 6.60
C VAL A 52 22.77 -11.99 5.85
N GLU A 53 23.67 -12.88 5.41
CA GLU A 53 24.88 -12.50 4.68
C GLU A 53 24.53 -11.91 3.29
N VAL A 54 23.62 -12.56 2.56
CA VAL A 54 23.14 -12.09 1.24
C VAL A 54 22.42 -10.75 1.37
N LEU A 55 21.51 -10.62 2.33
CA LEU A 55 20.77 -9.38 2.55
C LEU A 55 21.68 -8.23 3.00
N THR A 56 22.66 -8.50 3.87
CA THR A 56 23.67 -7.52 4.28
C THR A 56 24.56 -7.10 3.11
N PHE A 57 24.89 -8.03 2.21
CA PHE A 57 25.62 -7.71 0.99
C PHE A 57 24.80 -6.77 0.09
N LEU A 58 23.54 -7.09 -0.18
CA LEU A 58 22.65 -6.25 -1.00
C LEU A 58 22.44 -4.84 -0.42
N ARG A 59 22.40 -4.74 0.91
CA ARG A 59 22.32 -3.47 1.64
C ARG A 59 23.58 -2.60 1.52
N ASN A 60 24.75 -3.22 1.31
CA ASN A 60 26.05 -2.55 1.30
C ASN A 60 26.68 -2.45 -0.11
N LEU A 61 25.94 -2.77 -1.16
CA LEU A 61 26.37 -2.56 -2.54
C LEU A 61 26.64 -1.07 -2.82
N PRO A 62 27.52 -0.73 -3.79
CA PRO A 62 27.79 0.67 -4.15
C PRO A 62 26.54 1.46 -4.52
N LYS A 63 25.58 0.81 -5.18
CA LYS A 63 24.20 1.27 -5.32
C LYS A 63 23.32 0.34 -4.50
N PRO A 64 22.99 0.68 -3.24
CA PRO A 64 22.41 -0.27 -2.31
C PRO A 64 20.91 -0.48 -2.51
N TYR A 65 20.42 -1.64 -2.08
CA TYR A 65 18.99 -1.89 -1.86
C TYR A 65 18.58 -1.35 -0.48
N VAL A 66 18.35 -0.04 -0.42
CA VAL A 66 18.08 0.68 0.84
C VAL A 66 16.68 0.38 1.39
N MET A 67 15.71 0.11 0.53
CA MET A 67 14.33 -0.07 0.96
C MET A 67 13.97 -1.56 1.02
N LEU A 68 13.64 -2.06 2.21
CA LEU A 68 12.82 -3.26 2.34
C LEU A 68 11.37 -2.85 2.05
N TYR A 69 10.92 -3.13 0.83
CA TYR A 69 9.63 -2.65 0.33
C TYR A 69 8.46 -3.47 0.88
N ASP A 70 8.63 -4.79 0.98
CA ASP A 70 7.68 -5.73 1.58
C ASP A 70 8.41 -6.98 2.10
N LEU A 71 7.85 -7.61 3.14
CA LEU A 71 8.28 -8.90 3.66
C LEU A 71 7.03 -9.68 4.06
N HIS A 72 6.86 -10.88 3.50
CA HIS A 72 5.63 -11.65 3.70
C HIS A 72 5.85 -13.16 3.62
N GLY A 73 4.93 -13.92 4.22
CA GLY A 73 4.92 -15.38 4.25
C GLY A 73 3.89 -16.02 3.30
N VAL A 74 4.14 -17.24 2.84
CA VAL A 74 3.18 -18.05 2.08
C VAL A 74 3.20 -19.46 2.64
N ASP A 75 2.02 -19.98 2.99
CA ASP A 75 1.82 -21.41 3.26
C ASP A 75 1.62 -22.11 1.91
N GLU A 76 2.62 -22.90 1.50
CA GLU A 76 2.72 -23.59 0.21
C GLU A 76 2.19 -25.03 0.29
N ARG A 77 1.84 -25.55 1.47
CA ARG A 77 1.50 -26.97 1.71
C ARG A 77 0.42 -27.50 0.75
N LEU A 78 -0.59 -26.69 0.46
CA LEU A 78 -1.70 -27.07 -0.42
C LEU A 78 -1.51 -26.68 -1.90
N ARG A 79 -0.35 -26.14 -2.30
CA ARG A 79 -0.10 -25.72 -3.69
C ARG A 79 0.14 -26.95 -4.57
N THR A 80 -0.63 -27.10 -5.64
CA THR A 80 -0.52 -28.25 -6.54
C THR A 80 0.50 -28.03 -7.66
N LYS A 81 0.58 -26.80 -8.19
CA LYS A 81 1.53 -26.39 -9.24
C LYS A 81 2.79 -25.84 -8.59
N ARG A 82 3.70 -26.76 -8.25
CA ARG A 82 4.97 -26.48 -7.56
C ARG A 82 6.18 -26.26 -8.47
N GLN A 83 5.98 -25.92 -9.74
CA GLN A 83 7.09 -25.67 -10.67
C GLN A 83 7.88 -24.42 -10.22
N GLY A 84 9.20 -24.56 -10.07
CA GLY A 84 10.09 -23.47 -9.62
C GLY A 84 10.20 -23.30 -8.10
N LEU A 85 9.48 -24.11 -7.32
CA LEU A 85 9.64 -24.18 -5.86
C LEU A 85 10.70 -25.22 -5.48
N PRO A 86 11.52 -24.98 -4.45
CA PRO A 86 12.43 -25.98 -3.90
C PRO A 86 11.68 -27.24 -3.44
N SER A 87 12.32 -28.41 -3.58
CA SER A 87 11.76 -29.69 -3.14
C SER A 87 11.46 -29.68 -1.64
N GLY A 88 10.24 -30.08 -1.26
CA GLY A 88 9.85 -30.20 0.15
C GLY A 88 9.58 -28.88 0.88
N VAL A 89 9.37 -27.77 0.16
CA VAL A 89 8.95 -26.52 0.78
C VAL A 89 7.51 -26.61 1.30
N ASP A 90 7.29 -26.24 2.55
CA ASP A 90 5.96 -26.13 3.17
C ASP A 90 5.55 -24.67 3.34
N PHE A 91 6.51 -23.82 3.70
CA PHE A 91 6.31 -22.39 3.86
C PHE A 91 7.41 -21.61 3.13
N THR A 92 7.05 -20.43 2.62
CA THR A 92 7.98 -19.50 1.98
C THR A 92 7.96 -18.18 2.71
N VAL A 93 9.13 -17.60 2.99
CA VAL A 93 9.26 -16.18 3.36
C VAL A 93 9.95 -15.45 2.24
N PHE A 94 9.43 -14.31 1.82
CA PHE A 94 10.06 -13.49 0.79
C PHE A 94 10.36 -12.08 1.29
N TYR A 95 11.46 -11.52 0.78
CA TYR A 95 11.97 -10.19 1.04
C TYR A 95 12.02 -9.45 -0.30
N HIS A 96 11.17 -8.44 -0.46
CA HIS A 96 11.17 -7.58 -1.64
C HIS A 96 11.99 -6.34 -1.34
N LEU A 97 13.14 -6.22 -2.01
CA LEU A 97 14.06 -5.11 -1.85
C LEU A 97 13.99 -4.18 -3.07
N LEU A 98 13.99 -2.87 -2.81
CA LEU A 98 13.94 -1.83 -3.83
C LEU A 98 15.16 -0.91 -3.71
N SER A 99 15.77 -0.60 -4.86
CA SER A 99 16.83 0.40 -4.99
C SER A 99 16.37 1.55 -5.88
N VAL A 100 16.23 2.74 -5.28
CA VAL A 100 15.86 3.96 -6.02
C VAL A 100 16.96 4.39 -6.98
N GLU A 101 18.23 4.33 -6.54
CA GLU A 101 19.40 4.69 -7.36
C GLU A 101 19.63 3.79 -8.57
N ARG A 102 19.26 2.50 -8.46
CA ARG A 102 19.28 1.57 -9.60
C ARG A 102 18.00 1.62 -10.41
N ASN A 103 16.94 2.17 -9.84
CA ASN A 103 15.58 1.96 -10.31
C ASN A 103 15.32 0.47 -10.59
N SER A 104 15.64 -0.41 -9.64
CA SER A 104 15.47 -1.85 -9.79
C SER A 104 15.08 -2.53 -8.48
N ASP A 105 14.47 -3.71 -8.59
CA ASP A 105 13.99 -4.53 -7.48
C ASP A 105 14.63 -5.91 -7.52
N VAL A 106 14.70 -6.56 -6.36
CA VAL A 106 15.05 -7.98 -6.25
C VAL A 106 14.20 -8.63 -5.17
N MET A 107 13.73 -9.85 -5.42
CA MET A 107 12.99 -10.64 -4.45
C MET A 107 13.81 -11.85 -4.01
N ILE A 108 14.11 -11.91 -2.71
CA ILE A 108 14.81 -13.03 -2.10
C ILE A 108 13.80 -13.92 -1.37
N LYS A 109 13.81 -15.22 -1.66
CA LYS A 109 12.91 -16.22 -1.05
C LYS A 109 13.69 -17.25 -0.24
N VAL A 110 13.09 -17.67 0.86
CA VAL A 110 13.59 -18.74 1.72
C VAL A 110 12.52 -19.80 1.87
N ALA A 111 12.90 -21.05 1.62
CA ALA A 111 12.04 -22.21 1.83
C ALA A 111 12.17 -22.70 3.27
N LEU A 112 11.03 -23.01 3.89
CA LEU A 112 10.92 -23.55 5.24
C LEU A 112 10.08 -24.83 5.22
N SER A 113 10.37 -25.73 6.15
CA SER A 113 9.58 -26.92 6.43
C SER A 113 8.68 -26.70 7.65
N GLU A 114 7.54 -27.38 7.72
CA GLU A 114 6.62 -27.28 8.86
C GLU A 114 7.25 -27.64 10.22
N ASN A 115 8.23 -28.55 10.23
CA ASN A 115 8.94 -28.96 11.44
C ASN A 115 9.96 -27.93 11.94
N ASP A 116 10.29 -26.92 11.14
CA ASP A 116 11.29 -25.90 11.46
C ASP A 116 10.91 -24.55 10.83
N LEU A 117 9.87 -23.93 11.41
CA LEU A 117 9.33 -22.63 10.99
C LEU A 117 10.08 -21.48 11.63
N SER A 118 11.37 -21.37 11.36
CA SER A 118 12.19 -20.28 11.88
C SER A 118 13.18 -19.72 10.87
N VAL A 119 13.35 -18.39 10.89
CA VAL A 119 14.34 -17.64 10.09
C VAL A 119 15.05 -16.60 10.97
N PRO A 120 16.28 -16.17 10.64
CA PRO A 120 16.91 -15.04 11.31
C PRO A 120 16.14 -13.74 11.05
N SER A 121 16.03 -12.89 12.08
CA SER A 121 15.52 -11.53 11.94
C SER A 121 16.48 -10.65 11.13
N VAL A 122 15.93 -9.76 10.32
CA VAL A 122 16.65 -8.76 9.51
C VAL A 122 16.39 -7.33 9.99
N THR A 123 15.79 -7.18 11.17
CA THR A 123 15.61 -5.88 11.86
C THR A 123 16.92 -5.12 12.09
N GLY A 124 18.04 -5.83 12.24
CA GLY A 124 19.38 -5.24 12.31
C GLY A 124 19.90 -4.68 10.98
N ILE A 125 19.28 -5.04 9.85
CA ILE A 125 19.64 -4.54 8.51
C ILE A 125 18.67 -3.43 8.08
N TRP A 126 17.35 -3.66 8.23
CA TRP A 126 16.31 -2.68 7.97
C TRP A 126 15.40 -2.49 9.18
N PRO A 127 15.28 -1.27 9.74
CA PRO A 127 14.42 -1.00 10.88
C PRO A 127 12.94 -1.33 10.63
N ASN A 128 12.45 -1.09 9.40
CA ASN A 128 11.06 -1.36 9.05
C ASN A 128 10.70 -2.85 9.00
N ALA A 129 11.68 -3.77 9.02
CA ALA A 129 11.41 -5.20 9.11
C ALA A 129 10.62 -5.58 10.37
N ASN A 130 10.66 -4.76 11.43
CA ASN A 130 10.02 -5.07 12.71
C ASN A 130 8.51 -5.39 12.58
N TRP A 131 7.74 -4.52 11.93
CA TRP A 131 6.31 -4.76 11.73
C TRP A 131 6.05 -5.92 10.77
N TYR A 132 6.79 -6.02 9.67
CA TYR A 132 6.59 -7.11 8.71
C TYR A 132 6.90 -8.50 9.30
N GLU A 133 7.97 -8.64 10.09
CA GLU A 133 8.30 -9.90 10.77
C GLU A 133 7.24 -10.26 11.81
N ARG A 134 6.74 -9.28 12.57
CA ARG A 134 5.60 -9.48 13.48
C ARG A 134 4.32 -9.88 12.73
N GLU A 135 4.03 -9.27 11.58
CA GLU A 135 2.87 -9.61 10.75
C GLU A 135 2.97 -11.07 10.27
N VAL A 136 4.14 -11.48 9.77
CA VAL A 136 4.35 -12.86 9.31
C VAL A 136 4.25 -13.86 10.46
N TRP A 137 4.79 -13.53 11.64
CA TRP A 137 4.64 -14.36 12.83
C TRP A 137 3.18 -14.46 13.27
N ASP A 138 2.45 -13.35 13.33
CA ASP A 138 1.04 -13.31 13.73
C ASP A 138 0.16 -14.14 12.77
N MET A 139 0.40 -13.99 11.48
CA MET A 139 -0.42 -14.58 10.41
C MET A 139 -0.06 -16.02 10.02
N PHE A 140 1.21 -16.42 10.17
CA PHE A 140 1.73 -17.73 9.75
C PHE A 140 2.47 -18.49 10.84
N GLY A 141 2.78 -17.90 11.99
CA GLY A 141 3.52 -18.57 13.06
C GLY A 141 4.96 -18.93 12.70
N ILE A 142 5.58 -18.15 11.81
CA ILE A 142 7.00 -18.29 11.46
C ILE A 142 7.80 -17.44 12.45
N ASP A 143 8.74 -18.06 13.15
CA ASP A 143 9.56 -17.43 14.16
C ASP A 143 10.75 -16.66 13.56
N PHE A 144 11.01 -15.46 14.06
CA PHE A 144 12.13 -14.61 13.63
C PHE A 144 13.17 -14.50 14.75
N ARG A 145 14.21 -15.34 14.68
CA ARG A 145 15.25 -15.43 15.72
C ARG A 145 16.04 -14.12 15.80
N GLY A 146 16.09 -13.53 16.99
CA GLY A 146 16.77 -12.26 17.24
C GLY A 146 15.91 -11.02 17.02
N HIS A 147 14.61 -11.17 16.73
CA HIS A 147 13.69 -10.04 16.63
C HIS A 147 13.54 -9.35 18.01
N PRO A 148 13.57 -8.00 18.10
CA PRO A 148 13.60 -7.28 19.38
C PRO A 148 12.34 -7.47 20.23
N HIS A 149 11.16 -7.58 19.61
CA HIS A 149 9.89 -7.74 20.32
C HIS A 149 8.85 -8.45 19.43
N LEU A 150 8.94 -9.78 19.34
CA LEU A 150 8.06 -10.58 18.50
C LEU A 150 6.73 -10.87 19.22
N THR A 151 5.71 -10.07 18.92
CA THR A 151 4.36 -10.19 19.51
C THR A 151 3.29 -9.87 18.45
N ARG A 152 2.02 -10.19 18.77
CA ARG A 152 0.89 -10.00 17.84
C ARG A 152 0.77 -8.52 17.46
N ILE A 153 0.32 -8.27 16.24
CA ILE A 153 0.25 -6.91 15.69
C ILE A 153 -1.06 -6.64 14.97
N MET A 154 -1.63 -7.65 14.31
CA MET A 154 -2.95 -7.55 13.67
C MET A 154 -4.04 -8.19 14.51
N MET A 155 -3.72 -9.31 15.17
CA MET A 155 -4.70 -10.05 15.97
C MET A 155 -4.64 -9.66 17.45
N PRO A 156 -5.77 -9.71 18.17
CA PRO A 156 -5.79 -9.53 19.61
C PRO A 156 -4.84 -10.49 20.33
N PRO A 157 -4.25 -10.13 21.49
CA PRO A 157 -3.35 -11.00 22.24
C PRO A 157 -3.95 -12.37 22.63
N THR A 158 -5.27 -12.41 22.79
CA THR A 158 -6.07 -13.59 23.13
C THR A 158 -6.36 -14.51 21.93
N TRP A 159 -6.01 -14.09 20.71
CA TRP A 159 -6.29 -14.86 19.51
C TRP A 159 -5.50 -16.17 19.51
N GLU A 160 -6.13 -17.25 19.10
CA GLU A 160 -5.51 -18.57 18.98
C GLU A 160 -5.31 -18.94 17.50
N GLY A 161 -4.09 -19.40 17.16
CA GLY A 161 -3.72 -19.78 15.79
C GLY A 161 -3.31 -18.62 14.89
N HIS A 162 -3.31 -18.90 13.58
CA HIS A 162 -2.65 -18.12 12.53
C HIS A 162 -3.55 -18.00 11.28
N PRO A 163 -4.27 -16.87 11.09
CA PRO A 163 -5.36 -16.76 10.12
C PRO A 163 -5.02 -17.01 8.65
N LEU A 164 -3.78 -16.76 8.23
CA LEU A 164 -3.37 -16.90 6.83
C LEU A 164 -2.85 -18.29 6.47
N ARG A 165 -2.70 -19.21 7.45
CA ARG A 165 -2.42 -20.62 7.14
C ARG A 165 -3.60 -21.28 6.42
N LYS A 166 -3.31 -22.31 5.61
CA LYS A 166 -4.31 -23.01 4.80
C LYS A 166 -5.23 -23.93 5.60
N ASP A 167 -4.75 -24.41 6.73
CA ASP A 167 -5.48 -25.23 7.70
C ASP A 167 -6.34 -24.41 8.68
N PHE A 168 -6.15 -23.08 8.75
CA PHE A 168 -6.94 -22.24 9.64
C PHE A 168 -8.39 -22.11 9.15
N PRO A 169 -9.39 -22.43 9.99
CA PRO A 169 -10.80 -22.24 9.65
C PRO A 169 -11.10 -20.77 9.37
N ALA A 170 -11.92 -20.48 8.38
CA ALA A 170 -12.26 -19.09 8.07
C ALA A 170 -13.69 -18.91 7.58
N ARG A 171 -14.53 -19.96 7.54
CA ARG A 171 -15.97 -19.82 7.26
C ARG A 171 -16.70 -19.59 8.57
N ALA A 172 -17.67 -18.68 8.57
CA ALA A 172 -18.52 -18.47 9.74
C ALA A 172 -19.22 -19.76 10.21
N THR A 173 -19.48 -20.71 9.30
CA THR A 173 -20.05 -22.04 9.63
C THR A 173 -19.08 -22.99 10.32
N GLU A 174 -17.78 -22.69 10.31
CA GLU A 174 -16.74 -23.46 11.01
C GLU A 174 -16.52 -22.97 12.44
N PHE A 175 -17.14 -21.84 12.82
CA PHE A 175 -17.07 -21.26 14.15
C PHE A 175 -18.42 -21.30 14.84
N ASP A 176 -18.41 -21.40 16.16
CA ASP A 176 -19.60 -21.16 16.95
C ASP A 176 -20.08 -19.71 16.79
N PRO A 177 -21.40 -19.46 16.86
CA PRO A 177 -21.93 -18.10 16.82
C PRO A 177 -21.24 -17.21 17.85
N PHE A 178 -20.73 -16.06 17.39
CA PHE A 178 -20.04 -15.13 18.28
C PHE A 178 -20.97 -14.66 19.41
N SER A 179 -20.53 -14.84 20.65
CA SER A 179 -21.15 -14.27 21.83
C SER A 179 -20.11 -13.47 22.63
N LEU A 180 -20.52 -12.31 23.14
CA LEU A 180 -19.72 -11.45 23.99
C LEU A 180 -20.31 -11.49 25.41
N SER A 181 -19.92 -12.50 26.18
CA SER A 181 -20.27 -12.57 27.60
C SER A 181 -19.46 -11.54 28.40
N LEU A 182 -19.95 -11.16 29.58
CA LEU A 182 -19.23 -10.24 30.47
C LEU A 182 -17.82 -10.74 30.81
N ALA A 183 -17.68 -12.04 31.06
CA ALA A 183 -16.39 -12.66 31.36
C ALA A 183 -15.42 -12.58 30.17
N LYS A 184 -15.91 -12.82 28.95
CA LYS A 184 -15.10 -12.68 27.73
C LYS A 184 -14.68 -11.21 27.53
N GLN A 185 -15.61 -10.28 27.70
CA GLN A 185 -15.31 -8.85 27.62
C GLN A 185 -14.22 -8.43 28.61
N GLN A 186 -14.33 -8.84 29.88
CA GLN A 186 -13.33 -8.53 30.91
C GLN A 186 -11.95 -9.12 30.59
N LEU A 187 -11.91 -10.33 30.04
CA LEU A 187 -10.67 -10.98 29.62
C LEU A 187 -9.99 -10.22 28.46
N GLU A 188 -10.77 -9.78 27.46
CA GLU A 188 -10.26 -8.97 26.36
C GLU A 188 -9.81 -7.57 26.83
N GLU A 189 -10.54 -6.94 27.75
CA GLU A 189 -10.17 -5.64 28.32
C GLU A 189 -8.86 -5.70 29.12
N GLU A 190 -8.66 -6.74 29.93
CA GLU A 190 -7.41 -6.93 30.68
C GLU A 190 -6.24 -7.28 29.72
N ALA A 191 -6.49 -8.07 28.68
CA ALA A 191 -5.49 -8.38 27.65
C ALA A 191 -5.07 -7.13 26.85
N ALA A 192 -5.99 -6.18 26.62
CA ALA A 192 -5.71 -4.92 25.94
C ALA A 192 -5.00 -3.88 26.83
N ARG A 193 -4.81 -4.18 28.13
CA ARG A 193 -4.13 -3.29 29.06
C ARG A 193 -2.65 -3.21 28.71
N PHE A 194 -2.19 -1.99 28.44
CA PHE A 194 -0.80 -1.74 28.09
C PHE A 194 0.12 -1.92 29.30
N LYS A 195 1.22 -2.65 29.10
CA LYS A 195 2.28 -2.88 30.09
C LYS A 195 3.57 -2.23 29.58
N PRO A 196 3.98 -1.08 30.14
CA PRO A 196 5.18 -0.35 29.71
C PRO A 196 6.46 -1.21 29.71
N GLU A 197 6.56 -2.13 30.66
CA GLU A 197 7.74 -2.97 30.87
C GLU A 197 8.02 -3.89 29.67
N ASP A 198 6.97 -4.37 29.01
CA ASP A 198 7.08 -5.27 27.84
C ASP A 198 7.70 -4.56 26.64
N TRP A 199 7.62 -3.23 26.60
CA TRP A 199 8.15 -2.37 25.54
C TRP A 199 9.48 -1.71 25.92
N GLY A 200 10.07 -2.06 27.07
CA GLY A 200 11.29 -1.45 27.57
C GLY A 200 11.12 -0.02 28.08
N MET A 201 9.88 0.47 28.21
CA MET A 201 9.58 1.79 28.74
C MET A 201 9.79 1.82 30.26
N LYS A 202 10.45 2.87 30.75
CA LYS A 202 10.71 3.06 32.18
C LYS A 202 9.56 3.84 32.80
N ARG A 203 9.18 3.51 34.04
CA ARG A 203 8.17 4.29 34.78
C ARG A 203 8.72 5.52 35.46
N SER A 204 10.01 5.53 35.79
CA SER A 204 10.67 6.63 36.48
C SER A 204 12.08 6.86 35.93
N GLY A 205 12.48 8.13 35.91
CA GLY A 205 13.84 8.60 35.65
C GLY A 205 14.63 8.79 36.95
N ALA A 206 15.71 9.58 36.89
CA ALA A 206 16.53 9.88 38.06
C ALA A 206 15.81 10.80 39.08
N ASN A 207 14.96 11.71 38.58
CA ASN A 207 14.33 12.76 39.38
C ASN A 207 12.80 12.82 39.27
N GLU A 208 12.17 12.13 38.30
CA GLU A 208 10.74 12.24 38.02
C GLU A 208 10.11 10.94 37.51
N ASP A 209 8.79 10.84 37.66
CA ASP A 209 7.98 9.73 37.14
C ASP A 209 7.42 10.10 35.77
N TYR A 210 7.51 9.17 34.81
CA TYR A 210 6.96 9.36 33.47
C TYR A 210 5.44 9.14 33.46
N MET A 211 4.73 9.95 32.67
CA MET A 211 3.30 9.80 32.45
C MET A 211 3.05 8.92 31.21
N PHE A 212 2.14 7.96 31.33
CA PHE A 212 1.69 7.16 30.19
C PHE A 212 0.32 7.64 29.72
N LEU A 213 0.25 8.13 28.49
CA LEU A 213 -0.98 8.61 27.87
C LEU A 213 -1.42 7.65 26.76
N ASN A 214 -2.66 7.18 26.84
CA ASN A 214 -3.29 6.39 25.79
C ASN A 214 -4.05 7.32 24.83
N LEU A 215 -3.47 7.59 23.66
CA LEU A 215 -4.09 8.39 22.61
C LEU A 215 -4.87 7.47 21.66
N GLY A 216 -6.19 7.45 21.79
CA GLY A 216 -7.07 6.54 21.03
C GLY A 216 -7.59 5.36 21.87
N PRO A 217 -8.26 4.36 21.26
CA PRO A 217 -8.52 4.20 19.82
C PRO A 217 -9.62 5.13 19.26
N ASN A 218 -10.36 5.84 20.13
CA ASN A 218 -11.46 6.73 19.75
C ASN A 218 -11.08 8.21 19.90
N HIS A 219 -10.00 8.65 19.24
CA HIS A 219 -9.57 10.05 19.25
C HIS A 219 -9.83 10.72 17.88
N PRO A 220 -10.35 11.97 17.80
CA PRO A 220 -10.64 12.61 16.52
C PRO A 220 -9.46 12.66 15.54
N SER A 221 -8.26 12.97 16.04
CA SER A 221 -7.03 13.04 15.22
C SER A 221 -6.43 11.69 14.84
N ALA A 222 -7.01 10.59 15.32
CA ALA A 222 -6.58 9.24 14.95
C ALA A 222 -7.20 8.78 13.61
N HIS A 223 -8.13 9.56 13.03
CA HIS A 223 -8.79 9.32 11.74
C HIS A 223 -9.28 7.87 11.53
N GLY A 224 -9.77 7.25 12.60
CA GLY A 224 -10.17 5.85 12.64
C GLY A 224 -9.91 5.23 14.01
N ALA A 225 -9.95 3.89 14.07
CA ALA A 225 -9.59 3.14 15.26
C ALA A 225 -8.08 2.92 15.29
N PHE A 226 -7.35 3.86 15.88
CA PHE A 226 -5.89 3.80 16.00
C PHE A 226 -5.46 4.24 17.39
N ARG A 227 -4.59 3.45 18.01
CA ARG A 227 -4.13 3.66 19.38
C ARG A 227 -2.64 3.93 19.35
N ILE A 228 -2.21 4.98 20.04
CA ILE A 228 -0.80 5.28 20.27
C ILE A 228 -0.60 5.43 21.76
N ILE A 229 0.29 4.64 22.33
CA ILE A 229 0.69 4.79 23.72
C ILE A 229 1.91 5.70 23.77
N LEU A 230 1.83 6.78 24.54
CA LEU A 230 2.88 7.77 24.70
C LEU A 230 3.51 7.64 26.09
N GLN A 231 4.84 7.61 26.14
CA GLN A 231 5.61 7.85 27.36
C GLN A 231 6.03 9.32 27.35
N LEU A 232 5.58 10.08 28.35
CA LEU A 232 5.74 11.52 28.42
C LEU A 232 6.60 11.95 29.62
N ASP A 233 7.46 12.92 29.36
CA ASP A 233 8.16 13.71 30.36
C ASP A 233 7.59 15.14 30.34
N GLY A 234 6.64 15.40 31.24
CA GLY A 234 5.77 16.57 31.12
C GLY A 234 4.96 16.56 29.82
N GLU A 235 5.34 17.42 28.87
CA GLU A 235 4.73 17.57 27.54
C GLU A 235 5.57 16.94 26.41
N GLU A 236 6.80 16.53 26.69
CA GLU A 236 7.74 15.98 25.72
C GLU A 236 7.55 14.46 25.58
N ILE A 237 7.52 13.97 24.34
CA ILE A 237 7.40 12.54 24.04
C ILE A 237 8.77 11.89 24.14
N VAL A 238 8.97 11.04 25.14
CA VAL A 238 10.20 10.25 25.33
C VAL A 238 10.20 9.03 24.41
N ASP A 239 9.06 8.37 24.30
CA ASP A 239 8.85 7.20 23.46
C ASP A 239 7.37 7.03 23.11
N CYS A 240 7.08 6.28 22.05
CA CYS A 240 5.70 5.95 21.70
C CYS A 240 5.59 4.59 21.01
N VAL A 241 4.44 3.94 21.21
CA VAL A 241 4.10 2.66 20.60
C VAL A 241 2.80 2.80 19.82
N PRO A 242 2.85 2.83 18.49
CA PRO A 242 1.67 2.69 17.64
C PRO A 242 1.13 1.25 17.68
N ASP A 243 -0.14 1.11 18.00
CA ASP A 243 -0.89 -0.15 18.12
C ASP A 243 -2.03 -0.18 17.09
N ILE A 244 -2.02 -1.21 16.24
CA ILE A 244 -2.86 -1.33 15.02
C ILE A 244 -3.65 -2.65 15.03
N GLY A 245 -4.36 -2.99 13.96
CA GLY A 245 -5.13 -4.24 13.85
C GLY A 245 -6.60 -4.13 14.23
N TYR A 246 -7.04 -2.99 14.78
CA TYR A 246 -8.43 -2.76 15.19
C TYR A 246 -9.44 -2.81 14.02
N HIS A 247 -8.99 -2.54 12.79
CA HIS A 247 -9.78 -2.61 11.56
C HIS A 247 -9.33 -3.78 10.67
N HIS A 248 -8.64 -4.80 11.20
CA HIS A 248 -8.25 -5.96 10.41
C HIS A 248 -9.49 -6.77 9.99
N ARG A 249 -9.69 -6.95 8.68
CA ARG A 249 -10.86 -7.64 8.12
C ARG A 249 -10.50 -8.91 7.37
N GLY A 250 -9.23 -9.31 7.39
CA GLY A 250 -8.74 -10.49 6.68
C GLY A 250 -8.89 -10.35 5.16
N ALA A 251 -8.68 -9.15 4.60
CA ALA A 251 -8.93 -8.89 3.18
C ALA A 251 -8.07 -9.78 2.27
N GLU A 252 -6.85 -10.09 2.70
CA GLU A 252 -5.94 -11.00 2.02
C GLU A 252 -6.46 -12.45 2.02
N LYS A 253 -7.03 -12.91 3.14
CA LYS A 253 -7.65 -14.24 3.25
C LYS A 253 -8.91 -14.35 2.40
N MET A 254 -9.70 -13.27 2.30
CA MET A 254 -10.87 -13.22 1.42
C MET A 254 -10.47 -13.35 -0.05
N GLY A 255 -9.30 -12.86 -0.45
CA GLY A 255 -8.74 -13.03 -1.80
C GLY A 255 -8.51 -14.49 -2.19
N GLU A 256 -8.29 -15.38 -1.21
CA GLU A 256 -8.08 -16.82 -1.43
C GLU A 256 -9.40 -17.60 -1.62
N ARG A 257 -10.54 -16.93 -1.43
CA ARG A 257 -11.88 -17.55 -1.37
C ARG A 257 -12.87 -16.95 -2.35
N GLN A 258 -12.58 -15.75 -2.82
CA GLN A 258 -13.34 -15.08 -3.87
C GLN A 258 -12.70 -15.37 -5.22
N SER A 259 -13.52 -15.50 -6.25
CA SER A 259 -13.01 -15.57 -7.61
C SER A 259 -12.22 -14.29 -7.94
N TRP A 260 -11.29 -14.38 -8.91
CA TRP A 260 -10.52 -13.21 -9.36
C TRP A 260 -11.40 -11.99 -9.68
N HIS A 261 -12.59 -12.22 -10.27
CA HIS A 261 -13.51 -11.14 -10.60
C HIS A 261 -14.34 -10.66 -9.39
N SER A 262 -14.82 -11.56 -8.54
CA SER A 262 -15.65 -11.20 -7.37
C SER A 262 -14.86 -10.55 -6.24
N TYR A 263 -13.53 -10.67 -6.24
CA TYR A 263 -12.66 -10.01 -5.26
C TYR A 263 -12.46 -8.51 -5.51
N ILE A 264 -12.64 -8.01 -6.74
CA ILE A 264 -12.39 -6.60 -7.12
C ILE A 264 -13.01 -5.58 -6.13
N PRO A 265 -14.28 -5.72 -5.68
CA PRO A 265 -14.87 -4.76 -4.74
C PRO A 265 -14.21 -4.72 -3.35
N TYR A 266 -13.45 -5.74 -2.94
CA TYR A 266 -12.66 -5.69 -1.71
C TYR A 266 -11.49 -4.73 -1.86
N THR A 267 -10.86 -4.67 -3.04
CA THR A 267 -9.72 -3.79 -3.30
C THR A 267 -10.10 -2.31 -3.20
N ASP A 268 -11.33 -1.92 -3.59
CA ASP A 268 -11.90 -0.58 -3.38
C ASP A 268 -12.01 -0.16 -1.92
N ARG A 269 -12.04 -1.13 -1.00
CA ARG A 269 -12.32 -0.93 0.43
C ARG A 269 -11.08 -1.02 1.30
N ILE A 270 -9.92 -1.33 0.72
CA ILE A 270 -8.62 -1.29 1.42
C ILE A 270 -8.35 0.16 1.82
N ASP A 271 -8.10 1.04 0.84
CA ASP A 271 -8.22 2.48 1.05
C ASP A 271 -9.55 2.98 0.46
N TYR A 272 -10.51 3.23 1.35
CA TYR A 272 -11.85 3.66 0.97
C TYR A 272 -11.91 5.06 0.33
N LEU A 273 -10.80 5.81 0.31
CA LEU A 273 -10.66 7.08 -0.39
C LEU A 273 -10.11 6.92 -1.81
N GLY A 274 -9.33 5.86 -2.04
CA GLY A 274 -8.63 5.61 -3.30
C GLY A 274 -9.51 4.99 -4.40
N GLY A 275 -10.66 4.39 -4.04
CA GLY A 275 -11.60 3.79 -4.98
C GLY A 275 -10.91 2.97 -6.09
N VAL A 276 -11.14 3.35 -7.35
CA VAL A 276 -10.57 2.65 -8.53
C VAL A 276 -9.04 2.59 -8.54
N MET A 277 -8.37 3.53 -7.85
CA MET A 277 -6.91 3.54 -7.77
C MET A 277 -6.40 2.27 -7.09
N ASN A 278 -7.10 1.76 -6.08
CA ASN A 278 -6.71 0.51 -5.42
C ASN A 278 -7.06 -0.74 -6.23
N ASN A 279 -8.05 -0.66 -7.13
CA ASN A 279 -8.29 -1.76 -8.08
C ASN A 279 -7.16 -1.89 -9.09
N LEU A 280 -6.52 -0.78 -9.46
CA LEU A 280 -5.56 -0.74 -10.55
C LEU A 280 -4.38 -1.71 -10.37
N PRO A 281 -3.63 -1.73 -9.25
CA PRO A 281 -2.52 -2.67 -9.09
C PRO A 281 -2.99 -4.13 -9.07
N TYR A 282 -4.17 -4.40 -8.51
CA TYR A 282 -4.77 -5.74 -8.54
C TYR A 282 -5.09 -6.18 -9.97
N VAL A 283 -5.86 -5.38 -10.71
CA VAL A 283 -6.30 -5.69 -12.07
C VAL A 283 -5.10 -5.81 -13.02
N LEU A 284 -4.12 -4.91 -12.93
CA LEU A 284 -2.90 -5.00 -13.73
C LEU A 284 -2.08 -6.25 -13.42
N SER A 285 -2.00 -6.66 -12.15
CA SER A 285 -1.33 -7.91 -11.76
C SER A 285 -2.03 -9.13 -12.36
N VAL A 286 -3.36 -9.17 -12.29
CA VAL A 286 -4.18 -10.24 -12.87
C VAL A 286 -4.08 -10.24 -14.41
N GLU A 287 -4.08 -9.08 -15.05
CA GLU A 287 -3.91 -8.95 -16.50
C GLU A 287 -2.53 -9.44 -16.96
N LYS A 288 -1.46 -9.10 -16.22
CA LYS A 288 -0.09 -9.60 -16.44
C LYS A 288 -0.01 -11.12 -16.25
N LEU A 289 -0.69 -11.65 -15.23
CA LEU A 289 -0.80 -13.09 -15.00
C LEU A 289 -1.53 -13.79 -16.17
N ALA A 290 -2.59 -13.19 -16.69
CA ALA A 290 -3.38 -13.73 -17.80
C ALA A 290 -2.73 -13.52 -19.19
N GLY A 291 -1.79 -12.58 -19.32
CA GLY A 291 -1.25 -12.14 -20.62
C GLY A 291 -2.21 -11.25 -21.41
N ILE A 292 -3.10 -10.53 -20.72
CA ILE A 292 -4.09 -9.64 -21.36
C ILE A 292 -3.42 -8.30 -21.67
N THR A 293 -3.55 -7.84 -22.91
CA THR A 293 -3.22 -6.47 -23.31
C THR A 293 -4.52 -5.68 -23.48
N VAL A 294 -4.63 -4.55 -22.77
CA VAL A 294 -5.83 -3.70 -22.82
C VAL A 294 -5.73 -2.63 -23.93
N PRO A 295 -6.85 -2.22 -24.55
CA PRO A 295 -6.86 -1.13 -25.54
C PRO A 295 -6.41 0.21 -24.96
N ASP A 296 -5.84 1.09 -25.79
CA ASP A 296 -5.37 2.42 -25.36
C ASP A 296 -6.47 3.28 -24.75
N ARG A 297 -7.71 3.17 -25.26
CA ARG A 297 -8.87 3.83 -24.66
C ARG A 297 -9.08 3.43 -23.19
N VAL A 298 -8.92 2.14 -22.87
CA VAL A 298 -9.05 1.65 -21.48
C VAL A 298 -7.97 2.24 -20.60
N ASN A 299 -6.73 2.30 -21.10
CA ASN A 299 -5.60 2.90 -20.40
C ASN A 299 -5.86 4.37 -20.05
N VAL A 300 -6.33 5.18 -21.02
CA VAL A 300 -6.64 6.60 -20.79
C VAL A 300 -7.83 6.78 -19.84
N ILE A 301 -8.90 5.96 -19.94
CA ILE A 301 -10.01 5.98 -18.99
C ILE A 301 -9.52 5.66 -17.57
N ARG A 302 -8.65 4.67 -17.41
CA ARG A 302 -8.08 4.29 -16.11
C ARG A 302 -7.20 5.40 -15.51
N ILE A 303 -6.43 6.10 -16.34
CA ILE A 303 -5.63 7.24 -15.86
C ILE A 303 -6.54 8.37 -15.40
N MET A 304 -7.50 8.78 -16.24
CA MET A 304 -8.44 9.87 -15.92
C MET A 304 -9.16 9.61 -14.59
N MET A 305 -9.73 8.41 -14.44
CA MET A 305 -10.46 8.05 -13.23
C MET A 305 -9.53 7.91 -12.01
N ALA A 306 -8.31 7.39 -12.17
CA ALA A 306 -7.33 7.34 -11.08
C ALA A 306 -7.00 8.77 -10.59
N GLU A 307 -6.75 9.72 -11.49
CA GLU A 307 -6.42 11.10 -11.12
C GLU A 307 -7.61 11.85 -10.49
N PHE A 308 -8.86 11.53 -10.85
CA PHE A 308 -10.03 12.01 -10.11
C PHE A 308 -10.01 11.52 -8.65
N PHE A 309 -9.75 10.23 -8.43
CA PHE A 309 -9.66 9.68 -7.07
C PHE A 309 -8.45 10.24 -6.30
N ARG A 310 -7.35 10.58 -6.99
CA ARG A 310 -6.21 11.30 -6.40
C ARG A 310 -6.63 12.64 -5.83
N ILE A 311 -7.34 13.45 -6.62
CA ILE A 311 -7.87 14.74 -6.17
C ILE A 311 -8.84 14.56 -5.01
N THR A 312 -9.76 13.59 -5.05
CA THR A 312 -10.72 13.39 -3.95
C THR A 312 -10.06 12.95 -2.65
N SER A 313 -9.00 12.14 -2.72
CA SER A 313 -8.22 11.73 -1.54
C SER A 313 -7.49 12.94 -0.95
N HIS A 314 -6.78 13.71 -1.78
CA HIS A 314 -6.04 14.89 -1.33
C HIS A 314 -6.93 16.01 -0.81
N LEU A 315 -8.15 16.17 -1.33
CA LEU A 315 -9.11 17.15 -0.79
C LEU A 315 -9.58 16.79 0.62
N LEU A 316 -9.81 15.49 0.90
CA LEU A 316 -10.12 15.06 2.25
C LEU A 316 -8.93 15.31 3.16
N PHE A 317 -7.74 14.82 2.77
CA PHE A 317 -6.49 15.02 3.49
C PHE A 317 -6.27 16.50 3.84
N LEU A 318 -6.40 17.40 2.86
CA LEU A 318 -6.18 18.83 3.07
C LEU A 318 -7.15 19.39 4.11
N GLY A 319 -8.43 18.98 4.04
CA GLY A 319 -9.45 19.40 4.99
C GLY A 319 -9.17 18.91 6.41
N THR A 320 -8.86 17.62 6.57
CA THR A 320 -8.61 17.00 7.88
C THR A 320 -7.28 17.45 8.48
N TYR A 321 -6.23 17.58 7.68
CA TYR A 321 -4.93 18.09 8.12
C TYR A 321 -5.03 19.51 8.69
N ILE A 322 -5.73 20.42 7.99
CA ILE A 322 -5.94 21.78 8.48
C ILE A 322 -6.82 21.79 9.74
N GLN A 323 -7.80 20.89 9.81
CA GLN A 323 -8.66 20.71 10.98
C GLN A 323 -7.87 20.24 12.21
N ASP A 324 -6.96 19.28 12.06
CA ASP A 324 -6.14 18.74 13.15
C ASP A 324 -5.21 19.78 13.76
N VAL A 325 -4.73 20.73 12.95
CA VAL A 325 -3.92 21.86 13.41
C VAL A 325 -4.79 22.95 14.08
N GLY A 326 -6.12 22.85 13.97
CA GLY A 326 -7.10 23.64 14.73
C GLY A 326 -8.04 24.51 13.88
N ALA A 327 -7.92 24.51 12.55
CA ALA A 327 -8.74 25.35 11.67
C ALA A 327 -9.93 24.57 11.08
N MET A 328 -11.12 24.78 11.66
CA MET A 328 -12.33 24.01 11.33
C MET A 328 -13.00 24.37 10.00
N THR A 329 -12.88 25.60 9.51
CA THR A 329 -13.68 26.05 8.33
C THR A 329 -13.28 25.39 7.00
N PRO A 330 -11.98 25.22 6.67
CA PRO A 330 -11.56 24.72 5.36
C PRO A 330 -12.11 23.32 5.01
N VAL A 331 -12.35 22.46 5.99
CA VAL A 331 -12.90 21.10 5.75
C VAL A 331 -14.26 21.15 5.05
N PHE A 332 -15.12 22.12 5.35
CA PHE A 332 -16.44 22.24 4.71
C PHE A 332 -16.31 22.65 3.24
N PHE A 333 -15.32 23.47 2.92
CA PHE A 333 -15.05 23.89 1.55
C PHE A 333 -14.48 22.74 0.73
N THR A 334 -13.49 22.02 1.25
CA THR A 334 -12.90 20.88 0.54
C THR A 334 -13.93 19.77 0.31
N PHE A 335 -14.86 19.54 1.24
CA PHE A 335 -15.97 18.59 1.05
C PHE A 335 -16.94 19.03 -0.06
N THR A 336 -17.20 20.32 -0.18
CA THR A 336 -18.04 20.87 -1.26
C THR A 336 -17.39 20.63 -2.63
N ASP A 337 -16.09 20.87 -2.75
CA ASP A 337 -15.37 20.63 -4.00
C ASP A 337 -15.19 19.13 -4.28
N ARG A 338 -14.99 18.32 -3.24
CA ARG A 338 -14.99 16.85 -3.35
C ARG A 338 -16.33 16.33 -3.84
N GLN A 339 -17.45 16.94 -3.43
CA GLN A 339 -18.77 16.58 -3.94
C GLN A 339 -18.91 16.83 -5.45
N ARG A 340 -18.30 17.90 -5.99
CA ARG A 340 -18.29 18.16 -7.44
C ARG A 340 -17.53 17.08 -8.20
N ALA A 341 -16.38 16.65 -7.69
CA ALA A 341 -15.66 15.51 -8.25
C ALA A 341 -16.52 14.23 -8.23
N TYR A 342 -17.26 14.00 -7.14
CA TYR A 342 -18.19 12.87 -7.05
C TYR A 342 -19.32 12.93 -8.07
N THR A 343 -19.83 14.11 -8.44
CA THR A 343 -20.83 14.21 -9.51
C THR A 343 -20.30 13.65 -10.84
N VAL A 344 -19.01 13.89 -11.16
CA VAL A 344 -18.38 13.32 -12.35
C VAL A 344 -18.18 11.80 -12.20
N ILE A 345 -17.65 11.36 -11.06
CA ILE A 345 -17.38 9.94 -10.78
C ILE A 345 -18.68 9.12 -10.79
N GLU A 346 -19.74 9.63 -10.18
CA GLU A 346 -21.05 8.99 -10.13
C GLU A 346 -21.68 8.92 -11.52
N ALA A 347 -21.57 9.99 -12.33
CA ALA A 347 -22.09 9.97 -13.69
C ALA A 347 -21.40 8.90 -14.56
N ILE A 348 -20.10 8.70 -14.38
CA ILE A 348 -19.33 7.70 -15.16
C ILE A 348 -19.55 6.28 -14.63
N THR A 349 -19.50 6.09 -13.31
CA THR A 349 -19.39 4.75 -12.71
C THR A 349 -20.67 4.25 -12.04
N GLY A 350 -21.63 5.13 -11.78
CA GLY A 350 -22.84 4.86 -11.01
C GLY A 350 -22.66 4.87 -9.49
N PHE A 351 -21.45 5.06 -8.97
CA PHE A 351 -21.14 5.07 -7.54
C PHE A 351 -20.24 6.25 -7.17
N ARG A 352 -20.27 6.66 -5.90
CA ARG A 352 -19.45 7.77 -5.40
C ARG A 352 -18.12 7.34 -4.79
N LEU A 353 -18.10 6.25 -4.01
CA LEU A 353 -16.93 5.81 -3.24
C LEU A 353 -16.30 4.50 -3.74
N HIS A 354 -17.12 3.46 -3.91
CA HIS A 354 -16.66 2.10 -4.23
C HIS A 354 -17.29 1.62 -5.55
N PRO A 355 -16.78 2.08 -6.70
CA PRO A 355 -17.42 1.83 -7.98
C PRO A 355 -17.15 0.45 -8.58
N ALA A 356 -16.12 -0.26 -8.14
CA ALA A 356 -15.63 -1.52 -8.74
C ALA A 356 -15.63 -1.44 -10.28
N TRP A 357 -15.14 -0.32 -10.81
CA TRP A 357 -15.30 0.02 -12.22
C TRP A 357 -14.27 -0.67 -13.11
N TYR A 358 -13.05 -0.83 -12.61
CA TYR A 358 -12.01 -1.54 -13.34
C TYR A 358 -12.30 -3.04 -13.32
N ARG A 359 -12.18 -3.66 -14.49
CA ARG A 359 -12.46 -5.08 -14.70
C ARG A 359 -11.25 -5.74 -15.33
N ILE A 360 -11.16 -7.06 -15.17
CA ILE A 360 -10.08 -7.85 -15.76
C ILE A 360 -10.21 -7.74 -17.29
N GLY A 361 -9.23 -7.09 -17.91
CA GLY A 361 -9.20 -6.81 -19.34
C GLY A 361 -9.99 -5.58 -19.79
N GLY A 362 -10.36 -4.65 -18.90
CA GLY A 362 -11.09 -3.46 -19.33
C GLY A 362 -11.70 -2.61 -18.21
N VAL A 363 -12.82 -1.97 -18.55
CA VAL A 363 -13.72 -1.28 -17.62
C VAL A 363 -15.13 -1.87 -17.71
N ALA A 364 -15.97 -1.62 -16.70
CA ALA A 364 -17.30 -2.21 -16.61
C ALA A 364 -18.22 -1.76 -17.77
N HIS A 365 -18.28 -0.45 -18.03
CA HIS A 365 -18.94 0.14 -19.19
C HIS A 365 -18.06 1.26 -19.79
N ASP A 366 -18.39 1.70 -21.00
CA ASP A 366 -17.74 2.86 -21.62
C ASP A 366 -18.23 4.18 -20.99
N LEU A 367 -17.53 5.28 -21.29
CA LEU A 367 -17.89 6.61 -20.83
C LEU A 367 -19.29 7.03 -21.33
N PRO A 368 -20.14 7.62 -20.47
CA PRO A 368 -21.51 8.00 -20.82
C PRO A 368 -21.53 9.19 -21.78
N ARG A 369 -22.58 9.33 -22.59
CA ARG A 369 -22.72 10.48 -23.51
C ARG A 369 -22.72 11.80 -22.72
N GLY A 370 -21.87 12.75 -23.14
CA GLY A 370 -21.75 14.06 -22.50
C GLY A 370 -20.81 14.13 -21.28
N TRP A 371 -20.05 13.07 -21.01
CA TRP A 371 -19.04 13.03 -19.94
C TRP A 371 -18.01 14.19 -20.03
N GLU A 372 -17.63 14.57 -21.25
CA GLU A 372 -16.66 15.64 -21.53
C GLU A 372 -17.03 16.97 -20.90
N LYS A 373 -18.32 17.33 -20.94
CA LYS A 373 -18.80 18.58 -20.33
C LYS A 373 -18.61 18.57 -18.82
N LEU A 374 -18.93 17.46 -18.16
CA LEU A 374 -18.78 17.33 -16.70
C LEU A 374 -17.32 17.40 -16.28
N VAL A 375 -16.43 16.75 -17.05
CA VAL A 375 -14.97 16.80 -16.80
C VAL A 375 -14.44 18.22 -17.02
N LYS A 376 -14.82 18.87 -18.13
CA LYS A 376 -14.42 20.24 -18.45
C LYS A 376 -14.83 21.23 -17.36
N ASP A 377 -16.10 21.19 -16.94
CA ASP A 377 -16.65 22.07 -15.91
C ASP A 377 -15.86 21.92 -14.59
N PHE A 378 -15.42 20.70 -14.25
CA PHE A 378 -14.60 20.45 -13.07
C PHE A 378 -13.15 20.97 -13.22
N VAL A 379 -12.50 20.69 -14.35
CA VAL A 379 -11.13 21.12 -14.66
C VAL A 379 -11.01 22.65 -14.65
N GLU A 380 -12.03 23.38 -15.11
CA GLU A 380 -12.06 24.85 -15.09
C GLU A 380 -12.36 25.43 -13.69
N TRP A 381 -13.07 24.69 -12.85
CA TRP A 381 -13.47 25.11 -11.50
C TRP A 381 -12.34 24.95 -10.47
N MET A 382 -11.71 23.77 -10.44
CA MET A 382 -10.85 23.33 -9.34
C MET A 382 -9.57 24.18 -9.11
N PRO A 383 -8.83 24.64 -10.14
CA PRO A 383 -7.60 25.40 -9.94
C PRO A 383 -7.80 26.68 -9.10
N LYS A 384 -8.90 27.41 -9.36
CA LYS A 384 -9.23 28.65 -8.62
C LYS A 384 -9.48 28.36 -7.14
N ARG A 385 -10.10 27.21 -6.84
CA ARG A 385 -10.35 26.77 -5.46
C ARG A 385 -9.05 26.42 -4.73
N LEU A 386 -8.10 25.77 -5.42
CA LEU A 386 -6.78 25.49 -4.84
C LEU A 386 -6.01 26.77 -4.49
N ASP A 387 -6.11 27.82 -5.32
CA ASP A 387 -5.53 29.12 -5.03
C ASP A 387 -6.16 29.76 -3.79
N GLU A 388 -7.48 29.65 -3.64
CA GLU A 388 -8.20 30.11 -2.45
C GLU A 388 -7.75 29.34 -1.19
N TYR A 389 -7.61 28.01 -1.24
CA TYR A 389 -7.11 27.22 -0.10
C TYR A 389 -5.70 27.60 0.30
N THR A 390 -4.84 27.84 -0.70
CA THR A 390 -3.46 28.26 -0.46
C THR A 390 -3.43 29.59 0.26
N LYS A 391 -4.20 30.58 -0.23
CA LYS A 391 -4.24 31.92 0.33
C LYS A 391 -4.92 31.98 1.70
N ALA A 392 -6.04 31.27 1.88
CA ALA A 392 -6.85 31.35 3.09
C ALA A 392 -6.31 30.51 4.25
N ALA A 393 -5.70 29.35 3.96
CA ALA A 393 -5.26 28.41 4.99
C ALA A 393 -3.74 28.15 4.95
N LEU A 394 -3.17 27.74 3.82
CA LEU A 394 -1.78 27.26 3.78
C LEU A 394 -0.73 28.37 3.93
N GLN A 395 -1.08 29.62 3.59
CA GLN A 395 -0.24 30.78 3.82
C GLN A 395 -0.40 31.40 5.22
N ASN A 396 -1.33 30.89 6.03
CA ASN A 396 -1.59 31.38 7.38
C ASN A 396 -0.36 31.18 8.27
N SER A 397 0.01 32.22 9.03
CA SER A 397 1.18 32.21 9.92
C SER A 397 1.08 31.18 11.05
N ILE A 398 -0.14 30.91 11.55
CA ILE A 398 -0.38 29.93 12.61
C ILE A 398 -0.12 28.52 12.08
N LEU A 399 -0.68 28.18 10.92
CA LEU A 399 -0.48 26.87 10.31
C LEU A 399 1.00 26.65 10.02
N LYS A 400 1.67 27.62 9.39
CA LYS A 400 3.11 27.58 9.14
C LYS A 400 3.92 27.39 10.42
N GLY A 401 3.62 28.16 11.47
CA GLY A 401 4.31 28.06 12.76
C GLY A 401 4.11 26.71 13.48
N ARG A 402 3.06 25.96 13.15
CA ARG A 402 2.75 24.65 13.74
C ARG A 402 3.24 23.46 12.91
N THR A 403 3.78 23.68 11.72
CA THR A 403 4.02 22.60 10.73
C THR A 403 5.38 22.67 10.07
N ILE A 404 5.96 23.87 9.92
CA ILE A 404 7.32 24.03 9.39
C ILE A 404 8.32 23.59 10.45
N GLY A 405 9.24 22.70 10.08
CA GLY A 405 10.22 22.10 10.97
C GLY A 405 9.66 21.05 11.94
N VAL A 406 8.37 20.72 11.85
CA VAL A 406 7.72 19.73 12.71
C VAL A 406 7.72 18.36 12.01
N ALA A 407 8.14 17.32 12.76
CA ALA A 407 8.20 15.94 12.27
C ALA A 407 8.94 15.83 10.92
N ALA A 408 10.11 16.47 10.88
CA ALA A 408 11.00 16.47 9.74
C ALA A 408 11.89 15.23 9.73
N TYR A 409 12.09 14.64 8.55
CA TYR A 409 13.04 13.55 8.33
C TYR A 409 13.71 13.70 6.96
N ASN A 410 14.89 13.10 6.81
CA ASN A 410 15.64 13.17 5.55
C ASN A 410 15.34 11.99 4.61
N THR A 411 15.84 12.07 3.37
CA THR A 411 15.65 11.01 2.36
C THR A 411 16.18 9.65 2.80
N LYS A 412 17.31 9.61 3.52
CA LYS A 412 17.91 8.34 3.97
C LYS A 412 17.01 7.64 4.99
N GLU A 413 16.53 8.38 5.98
CA GLU A 413 15.57 7.89 6.99
C GLU A 413 14.28 7.43 6.32
N ALA A 414 13.72 8.21 5.39
CA ALA A 414 12.52 7.85 4.65
C ALA A 414 12.69 6.51 3.91
N LEU A 415 13.82 6.29 3.23
CA LEU A 415 14.11 5.05 2.52
C LEU A 415 14.34 3.86 3.46
N GLU A 416 15.02 4.08 4.60
CA GLU A 416 15.26 3.06 5.62
C GLU A 416 13.97 2.55 6.27
N TRP A 417 13.00 3.44 6.45
CA TRP A 417 11.69 3.10 7.00
C TRP A 417 10.67 2.63 5.96
N GLY A 418 11.01 2.65 4.66
CA GLY A 418 10.11 2.22 3.58
C GLY A 418 9.01 3.23 3.24
N VAL A 419 9.24 4.51 3.54
CA VAL A 419 8.36 5.62 3.18
C VAL A 419 8.39 5.84 1.67
N THR A 420 7.20 6.09 1.10
CA THR A 420 6.98 6.22 -0.35
C THR A 420 5.96 7.32 -0.62
N GLY A 421 5.91 7.87 -1.82
CA GLY A 421 4.92 8.87 -2.19
C GLY A 421 5.27 10.28 -1.73
N ALA A 422 4.25 11.06 -1.35
CA ALA A 422 4.41 12.44 -0.91
C ALA A 422 5.39 12.58 0.28
N GLY A 423 5.44 11.59 1.18
CA GLY A 423 6.42 11.57 2.28
C GLY A 423 7.86 11.56 1.76
N LEU A 424 8.18 10.70 0.78
CA LEU A 424 9.51 10.62 0.20
C LEU A 424 9.84 11.87 -0.65
N ARG A 425 8.90 12.33 -1.47
CA ARG A 425 9.05 13.54 -2.31
C ARG A 425 9.21 14.82 -1.49
N SER A 426 8.65 14.88 -0.28
CA SER A 426 8.82 16.02 0.61
C SER A 426 10.27 16.23 1.08
N THR A 427 11.10 15.18 1.00
CA THR A 427 12.54 15.23 1.34
C THR A 427 13.44 15.67 0.17
N GLY A 428 12.87 15.86 -1.02
CA GLY A 428 13.61 16.20 -2.24
C GLY A 428 14.03 15.02 -3.11
N CYS A 429 13.57 13.81 -2.79
CA CYS A 429 13.81 12.62 -3.60
C CYS A 429 12.84 12.57 -4.79
N ASP A 430 13.38 12.68 -6.01
CA ASP A 430 12.61 12.70 -7.27
C ASP A 430 12.16 11.29 -7.72
N PHE A 431 11.40 10.60 -6.87
CA PHE A 431 10.91 9.26 -7.17
C PHE A 431 9.38 9.21 -7.16
N ASP A 432 8.81 9.04 -8.36
CA ASP A 432 7.38 8.80 -8.60
C ASP A 432 7.24 7.71 -9.65
N LEU A 433 6.47 6.66 -9.35
CA LEU A 433 6.37 5.52 -10.26
C LEU A 433 5.76 5.88 -11.62
N ARG A 434 4.90 6.90 -11.70
CA ARG A 434 4.28 7.30 -12.97
C ARG A 434 5.30 7.85 -13.98
N LYS A 435 6.45 8.33 -13.51
CA LYS A 435 7.58 8.76 -14.35
C LYS A 435 8.74 7.75 -14.35
N ALA A 436 9.11 7.24 -13.17
CA ALA A 436 10.25 6.34 -13.04
C ALA A 436 9.99 4.94 -13.60
N ARG A 437 8.74 4.45 -13.50
CA ARG A 437 8.30 3.11 -13.92
C ARG A 437 6.87 3.19 -14.51
N PRO A 438 6.69 3.90 -15.63
CA PRO A 438 5.36 4.21 -16.14
C PRO A 438 4.56 2.94 -16.44
N TYR A 439 3.25 3.02 -16.20
CA TYR A 439 2.29 1.95 -16.43
C TYR A 439 1.03 2.53 -17.06
N SER A 440 0.24 1.69 -17.74
CA SER A 440 -1.04 2.09 -18.35
C SER A 440 -0.97 3.32 -19.27
N GLY A 441 0.20 3.71 -19.79
CA GLY A 441 0.36 4.87 -20.68
C GLY A 441 0.64 6.21 -19.99
N TYR A 442 0.97 6.26 -18.69
CA TYR A 442 1.35 7.52 -18.00
C TYR A 442 2.51 8.27 -18.67
N GLU A 443 3.39 7.55 -19.39
CA GLU A 443 4.50 8.10 -20.17
C GLU A 443 4.06 9.06 -21.29
N ASN A 444 2.81 8.95 -21.75
CA ASN A 444 2.25 9.78 -22.82
C ASN A 444 1.70 11.13 -22.31
N PHE A 445 1.72 11.37 -21.00
CA PHE A 445 1.17 12.57 -20.38
C PHE A 445 2.26 13.51 -19.85
N GLU A 446 2.06 14.81 -20.09
CA GLU A 446 2.98 15.85 -19.66
C GLU A 446 2.57 16.41 -18.28
N PHE A 447 3.34 16.08 -17.26
CA PHE A 447 3.18 16.57 -15.89
C PHE A 447 4.52 16.57 -15.17
N GLU A 448 4.60 17.36 -14.11
CA GLU A 448 5.78 17.49 -13.26
C GLU A 448 5.56 16.74 -11.94
N VAL A 449 6.64 16.21 -11.36
CA VAL A 449 6.61 15.57 -10.05
C VAL A 449 6.95 16.64 -9.00
N PRO A 450 6.03 17.00 -8.09
CA PRO A 450 6.30 18.02 -7.10
C PRO A 450 7.25 17.52 -6.02
N LEU A 451 8.28 18.32 -5.74
CA LEU A 451 9.30 18.05 -4.73
C LEU A 451 9.33 19.18 -3.71
N ALA A 452 9.65 18.83 -2.47
CA ALA A 452 10.03 19.79 -1.45
C ALA A 452 11.44 19.46 -0.92
N VAL A 453 11.89 20.08 0.18
CA VAL A 453 13.31 19.99 0.58
C VAL A 453 13.47 19.59 2.04
N ASN A 454 12.57 20.02 2.93
CA ASN A 454 12.80 19.93 4.37
C ASN A 454 12.26 18.64 4.97
N GLY A 455 11.35 17.95 4.27
CA GLY A 455 10.74 16.71 4.76
C GLY A 455 9.83 16.90 5.97
N ASP A 456 9.34 18.12 6.23
CA ASP A 456 8.48 18.45 7.36
C ASP A 456 6.98 18.27 7.04
N ALA A 457 6.12 18.45 8.06
CA ALA A 457 4.68 18.31 7.90
C ALA A 457 4.08 19.30 6.88
N TYR A 458 4.66 20.50 6.77
CA TYR A 458 4.20 21.53 5.83
C TYR A 458 4.53 21.16 4.38
N ASP A 459 5.76 20.73 4.12
CA ASP A 459 6.25 20.31 2.81
C ASP A 459 5.43 19.12 2.29
N ARG A 460 5.10 18.14 3.16
CA ARG A 460 4.19 17.03 2.82
C ARG A 460 2.79 17.49 2.41
N CYS A 461 2.28 18.57 2.98
CA CYS A 461 1.00 19.15 2.59
C CYS A 461 1.11 19.85 1.23
N MET A 462 2.15 20.67 1.04
CA MET A 462 2.37 21.43 -0.19
C MET A 462 2.59 20.52 -1.41
N VAL A 463 3.32 19.41 -1.26
CA VAL A 463 3.49 18.40 -2.31
C VAL A 463 2.13 17.89 -2.79
N ARG A 464 1.22 17.51 -1.89
CA ARG A 464 -0.12 17.01 -2.26
C ARG A 464 -1.01 18.06 -2.92
N VAL A 465 -0.86 19.33 -2.52
CA VAL A 465 -1.58 20.45 -3.15
C VAL A 465 -1.12 20.64 -4.59
N GLU A 466 0.19 20.54 -4.83
CA GLU A 466 0.74 20.60 -6.18
C GLU A 466 0.39 19.34 -6.98
N GLU A 467 0.38 18.15 -6.37
CA GLU A 467 -0.10 16.92 -7.01
C GLU A 467 -1.53 17.07 -7.54
N MET A 468 -2.43 17.74 -6.80
CA MET A 468 -3.79 18.03 -7.30
C MET A 468 -3.76 18.90 -8.57
N ARG A 469 -2.85 19.87 -8.68
CA ARG A 469 -2.72 20.69 -9.91
C ARG A 469 -2.22 19.85 -11.08
N GLN A 470 -1.25 18.99 -10.84
CA GLN A 470 -0.71 18.08 -11.85
C GLN A 470 -1.77 17.05 -12.29
N SER A 471 -2.57 16.51 -11.35
CA SER A 471 -3.73 15.66 -11.66
C SER A 471 -4.75 16.36 -12.56
N ILE A 472 -5.06 17.63 -12.30
CA ILE A 472 -5.96 18.41 -13.15
C ILE A 472 -5.38 18.55 -14.57
N LYS A 473 -4.07 18.80 -14.70
CA LYS A 473 -3.37 18.86 -16.00
C LYS A 473 -3.45 17.52 -16.74
N ILE A 474 -3.32 16.39 -16.04
CA ILE A 474 -3.44 15.05 -16.63
C ILE A 474 -4.89 14.80 -17.09
N ILE A 475 -5.89 15.11 -16.26
CA ILE A 475 -7.31 14.93 -16.59
C ILE A 475 -7.70 15.74 -17.83
N ASP A 476 -7.24 16.99 -17.93
CA ASP A 476 -7.46 17.83 -19.11
C ASP A 476 -6.86 17.20 -20.39
N GLN A 477 -5.64 16.65 -20.30
CA GLN A 477 -5.00 15.93 -21.40
C GLN A 477 -5.77 14.64 -21.77
N CYS A 478 -6.22 13.86 -20.78
CA CYS A 478 -7.05 12.67 -21.03
C CYS A 478 -8.35 13.04 -21.76
N MET A 479 -8.98 14.14 -21.37
CA MET A 479 -10.21 14.61 -21.99
C MET A 479 -9.99 15.02 -23.46
N ARG A 480 -8.92 15.76 -23.75
CA ARG A 480 -8.61 16.25 -25.10
C ARG A 480 -8.14 15.15 -26.06
N ASN A 481 -7.43 14.16 -25.53
CA ASN A 481 -6.76 13.13 -26.32
C ASN A 481 -7.36 11.73 -26.12
N MET A 482 -8.63 11.62 -25.75
CA MET A 482 -9.29 10.33 -25.49
C MET A 482 -9.32 9.48 -26.78
N PRO A 483 -8.64 8.31 -26.83
CA PRO A 483 -8.63 7.47 -28.03
C PRO A 483 -10.01 6.87 -28.32
N GLU A 484 -10.32 6.70 -29.60
CA GLU A 484 -11.41 5.83 -30.02
C GLU A 484 -11.02 4.35 -29.86
N GLY A 485 -12.02 3.49 -29.68
CA GLY A 485 -11.79 2.05 -29.59
C GLY A 485 -12.67 1.34 -28.56
N PRO A 486 -12.48 0.03 -28.37
CA PRO A 486 -13.26 -0.76 -27.42
C PRO A 486 -12.85 -0.46 -25.96
N TYR A 487 -13.82 -0.57 -25.05
CA TYR A 487 -13.62 -0.40 -23.59
C TYR A 487 -13.25 -1.72 -22.86
N LYS A 488 -13.07 -2.81 -23.63
CA LYS A 488 -12.65 -4.14 -23.17
C LYS A 488 -11.69 -4.78 -24.19
N ALA A 489 -10.72 -5.52 -23.68
CA ALA A 489 -9.79 -6.31 -24.48
C ALA A 489 -10.47 -7.52 -25.09
N ASP A 490 -10.12 -7.83 -26.34
CA ASP A 490 -10.58 -9.02 -27.04
C ASP A 490 -9.73 -10.22 -26.63
N HIS A 491 -10.03 -10.78 -25.45
CA HIS A 491 -9.29 -11.90 -24.88
C HIS A 491 -10.25 -12.89 -24.18
N PRO A 492 -10.01 -14.22 -24.26
CA PRO A 492 -10.90 -15.23 -23.66
C PRO A 492 -11.05 -15.13 -22.14
N LEU A 493 -10.07 -14.53 -21.45
CA LEU A 493 -10.07 -14.29 -19.99
C LEU A 493 -10.52 -12.88 -19.59
N THR A 494 -10.93 -12.02 -20.53
CA THR A 494 -11.53 -10.72 -20.21
C THR A 494 -12.89 -10.97 -19.55
N THR A 495 -13.09 -10.42 -18.35
CA THR A 495 -14.28 -10.71 -17.52
C THR A 495 -14.88 -9.42 -16.93
N PRO A 496 -16.20 -9.17 -17.09
CA PRO A 496 -17.16 -9.96 -17.86
C PRO A 496 -17.05 -9.69 -19.37
N PRO A 497 -17.44 -10.64 -20.25
CA PRO A 497 -17.36 -10.44 -21.69
C PRO A 497 -18.36 -9.36 -22.17
N PRO A 498 -18.18 -8.78 -23.37
CA PRO A 498 -19.09 -7.79 -23.94
C PRO A 498 -20.52 -8.34 -24.09
N LYS A 499 -21.50 -7.65 -23.49
CA LYS A 499 -22.90 -8.12 -23.43
C LYS A 499 -23.57 -8.11 -24.80
N GLU A 500 -23.18 -7.24 -25.72
CA GLU A 500 -23.76 -7.18 -27.06
C GLU A 500 -23.49 -8.47 -27.84
N ARG A 501 -22.33 -9.10 -27.63
CA ARG A 501 -21.92 -10.34 -28.31
C ARG A 501 -22.57 -11.60 -27.70
N THR A 502 -22.90 -11.59 -26.41
CA THR A 502 -23.47 -12.77 -25.73
C THR A 502 -24.86 -13.13 -26.23
N LEU A 503 -25.60 -12.17 -26.78
CA LEU A 503 -26.94 -12.39 -27.33
C LEU A 503 -26.92 -12.95 -28.77
N GLN A 504 -25.75 -12.96 -29.42
CA GLN A 504 -25.62 -13.31 -30.85
C GLN A 504 -24.86 -14.62 -31.08
N HIS A 505 -23.94 -14.98 -30.18
CA HIS A 505 -23.07 -16.16 -30.32
C HIS A 505 -23.12 -17.07 -29.09
N ILE A 506 -23.38 -18.36 -29.30
CA ILE A 506 -23.48 -19.35 -28.22
C ILE A 506 -22.15 -19.49 -27.45
N GLU A 507 -21.02 -19.37 -28.13
CA GLU A 507 -19.68 -19.45 -27.53
C GLU A 507 -19.44 -18.30 -26.55
N THR A 508 -19.92 -17.09 -26.89
CA THR A 508 -19.80 -15.92 -26.02
C THR A 508 -20.74 -16.04 -24.82
N LEU A 509 -21.93 -16.62 -25.01
CA LEU A 509 -22.86 -16.92 -23.92
C LEU A 509 -22.32 -17.96 -22.93
N ILE A 510 -21.72 -19.04 -23.43
CA ILE A 510 -21.05 -20.06 -22.59
C ILE A 510 -19.93 -19.41 -21.78
N THR A 511 -19.08 -18.62 -22.44
CA THR A 511 -17.98 -17.92 -21.78
C THR A 511 -18.50 -16.96 -20.69
N HIS A 512 -19.56 -16.21 -20.98
CA HIS A 512 -20.22 -15.33 -20.01
C HIS A 512 -20.76 -16.12 -18.82
N PHE A 513 -21.48 -17.21 -19.06
CA PHE A 513 -22.06 -18.05 -18.01
C PHE A 513 -20.97 -18.58 -17.08
N LEU A 514 -19.92 -19.21 -17.62
CA LEU A 514 -18.82 -19.77 -16.83
C LEU A 514 -18.06 -18.70 -16.03
N GLN A 515 -17.68 -17.59 -16.67
CA GLN A 515 -16.91 -16.55 -16.00
C GLN A 515 -17.70 -15.82 -14.91
N VAL A 516 -19.01 -15.60 -15.09
CA VAL A 516 -19.84 -14.91 -14.09
C VAL A 516 -20.24 -15.85 -12.96
N SER A 517 -20.47 -17.14 -13.23
CA SER A 517 -20.88 -18.10 -12.20
C SER A 517 -19.70 -18.69 -11.42
N TRP A 518 -18.63 -19.11 -12.11
CA TRP A 518 -17.49 -19.81 -11.50
C TRP A 518 -16.26 -18.91 -11.37
N GLY A 519 -16.10 -17.93 -12.27
CA GLY A 519 -14.93 -17.07 -12.36
C GLY A 519 -13.94 -17.49 -13.46
N PRO A 520 -13.08 -16.57 -13.94
CA PRO A 520 -12.05 -16.91 -14.93
C PRO A 520 -10.95 -17.77 -14.29
N VAL A 521 -10.50 -18.81 -15.00
CA VAL A 521 -9.37 -19.64 -14.57
C VAL A 521 -8.08 -18.98 -15.00
N MET A 522 -7.24 -18.59 -14.05
CA MET A 522 -5.97 -17.92 -14.33
C MET A 522 -4.82 -18.93 -14.40
N PRO A 523 -3.82 -18.74 -15.28
CA PRO A 523 -2.68 -19.64 -15.38
C PRO A 523 -1.87 -19.66 -14.08
N ALA A 524 -1.20 -20.79 -13.81
CA ALA A 524 -0.38 -20.94 -12.61
C ALA A 524 0.93 -20.16 -12.76
N ASN A 525 1.11 -19.13 -11.94
CA ASN A 525 2.33 -18.33 -11.83
C ASN A 525 2.21 -17.36 -10.65
N GLU A 526 3.24 -16.57 -10.43
CA GLU A 526 3.25 -15.43 -9.52
C GLU A 526 3.34 -14.14 -10.32
N SER A 527 2.57 -13.13 -9.91
CA SER A 527 2.51 -11.83 -10.58
C SER A 527 2.56 -10.71 -9.57
N PHE A 528 3.11 -9.58 -9.99
CA PHE A 528 3.25 -8.40 -9.15
C PHE A 528 3.06 -7.14 -9.97
N GLN A 529 2.37 -6.15 -9.39
CA GLN A 529 2.30 -4.80 -9.92
C GLN A 529 2.28 -3.77 -8.79
N MET A 530 3.12 -2.76 -8.95
CA MET A 530 3.09 -1.52 -8.17
C MET A 530 2.45 -0.38 -8.96
N ILE A 531 1.80 0.53 -8.25
CA ILE A 531 1.32 1.81 -8.77
C ILE A 531 1.65 2.93 -7.80
N GLU A 532 1.71 4.16 -8.30
CA GLU A 532 1.73 5.36 -7.46
C GLU A 532 0.28 5.65 -7.01
N ALA A 533 -0.12 5.13 -5.85
CA ALA A 533 -1.43 5.44 -5.27
C ALA A 533 -1.44 6.85 -4.64
N THR A 534 -2.53 7.26 -4.01
CA THR A 534 -2.68 8.62 -3.44
C THR A 534 -1.77 8.85 -2.24
N LYS A 535 -1.53 7.82 -1.44
CA LYS A 535 -0.71 7.86 -0.23
C LYS A 535 0.75 7.45 -0.47
N GLY A 536 1.05 6.87 -1.63
CA GLY A 536 2.36 6.36 -2.00
C GLY A 536 2.26 5.07 -2.79
N ILE A 537 3.32 4.27 -2.78
CA ILE A 537 3.36 3.06 -3.63
C ILE A 537 2.45 1.99 -3.04
N ASN A 538 1.44 1.57 -3.81
CA ASN A 538 0.57 0.44 -3.46
C ASN A 538 0.83 -0.71 -4.45
N SER A 539 0.89 -1.94 -3.96
CA SER A 539 1.10 -3.10 -4.82
C SER A 539 0.37 -4.35 -4.37
N TYR A 540 0.07 -5.20 -5.35
CA TYR A 540 -0.46 -6.54 -5.14
C TYR A 540 0.56 -7.56 -5.62
N TYR A 541 0.85 -8.55 -4.77
CA TYR A 541 1.54 -9.77 -5.15
C TYR A 541 0.53 -10.92 -5.14
N LEU A 542 0.37 -11.58 -6.29
CA LEU A 542 -0.65 -12.60 -6.51
C LEU A 542 0.00 -13.91 -6.93
N THR A 543 -0.29 -14.98 -6.18
CA THR A 543 0.06 -16.36 -6.56
C THR A 543 -1.17 -17.06 -7.10
N SER A 544 -1.06 -17.66 -8.28
CA SER A 544 -2.09 -18.52 -8.86
C SER A 544 -1.62 -19.96 -8.95
N ASP A 545 -2.49 -20.89 -8.54
CA ASP A 545 -2.28 -22.33 -8.67
C ASP A 545 -2.99 -22.94 -9.90
N GLY A 546 -3.45 -22.11 -10.84
CA GLY A 546 -4.20 -22.58 -12.00
C GLY A 546 -5.72 -22.67 -11.78
N GLY A 547 -6.27 -21.88 -10.85
CA GLY A 547 -7.67 -21.93 -10.44
C GLY A 547 -8.47 -20.65 -10.71
N THR A 548 -9.74 -20.64 -10.29
CA THR A 548 -10.63 -19.47 -10.36
C THR A 548 -10.42 -18.46 -9.24
N MET A 549 -9.65 -18.84 -8.22
CA MET A 549 -9.34 -18.06 -7.02
C MET A 549 -7.82 -17.89 -6.90
N SER A 550 -7.41 -16.84 -6.20
CA SER A 550 -6.00 -16.64 -5.86
C SER A 550 -5.53 -17.70 -4.89
N TYR A 551 -4.35 -18.27 -5.11
CA TYR A 551 -3.72 -19.11 -4.09
C TYR A 551 -3.26 -18.25 -2.92
N ARG A 552 -2.71 -17.06 -3.20
CA ARG A 552 -2.26 -16.11 -2.19
C ARG A 552 -2.36 -14.70 -2.75
N THR A 553 -2.95 -13.80 -1.96
CA THR A 553 -3.05 -12.37 -2.27
C THR A 553 -2.36 -11.59 -1.17
N ARG A 554 -1.19 -11.02 -1.46
CA ARG A 554 -0.50 -10.08 -0.58
C ARG A 554 -0.75 -8.65 -1.06
N ILE A 555 -1.23 -7.81 -0.14
CA ILE A 555 -1.47 -6.39 -0.35
C ILE A 555 -0.42 -5.61 0.44
N ARG A 556 0.42 -4.84 -0.25
CA ARG A 556 1.35 -3.90 0.37
C ARG A 556 0.81 -2.50 0.19
N THR A 557 0.40 -1.91 1.30
CA THR A 557 -0.12 -0.55 1.38
C THR A 557 0.95 0.42 1.87
N PRO A 558 0.97 1.68 1.41
CA PRO A 558 1.99 2.64 1.81
C PRO A 558 1.84 3.07 3.28
N SER A 559 0.62 3.13 3.80
CA SER A 559 0.35 3.63 5.16
C SER A 559 0.98 2.77 6.26
N TYR A 560 1.16 1.46 6.01
CA TYR A 560 1.71 0.53 6.99
C TYR A 560 3.14 0.91 7.44
N PRO A 561 4.15 0.99 6.54
CA PRO A 561 5.48 1.45 6.93
C PRO A 561 5.50 2.93 7.37
N HIS A 562 4.57 3.77 6.89
CA HIS A 562 4.51 5.18 7.31
C HIS A 562 4.15 5.33 8.79
N LEU A 563 3.18 4.54 9.29
CA LEU A 563 2.82 4.54 10.70
C LEU A 563 3.90 3.89 11.58
N GLN A 564 4.58 2.86 11.06
CA GLN A 564 5.70 2.24 11.77
C GLN A 564 6.82 3.23 12.10
N GLN A 565 7.05 4.21 11.21
CA GLN A 565 8.10 5.22 11.39
C GLN A 565 7.81 6.17 12.57
N ILE A 566 6.58 6.24 13.08
CA ILE A 566 6.16 7.27 14.05
C ILE A 566 7.13 7.47 15.23
N PRO A 567 7.58 6.40 15.93
CA PRO A 567 8.48 6.55 17.07
C PRO A 567 9.83 7.17 16.72
N SER A 568 10.32 6.97 15.49
CA SER A 568 11.60 7.52 15.05
C SER A 568 11.56 9.03 14.79
N VAL A 569 10.38 9.57 14.44
CA VAL A 569 10.22 10.97 14.01
C VAL A 569 9.75 11.86 15.16
N ILE A 570 8.89 11.35 16.05
CA ILE A 570 8.24 12.18 17.07
C ILE A 570 8.96 12.21 18.42
N LYS A 571 10.01 11.39 18.59
CA LYS A 571 10.80 11.37 19.82
C LYS A 571 11.42 12.74 20.09
N GLY A 572 11.21 13.27 21.30
CA GLY A 572 11.62 14.60 21.72
C GLY A 572 10.70 15.74 21.25
N SER A 573 9.58 15.43 20.61
CA SER A 573 8.57 16.43 20.19
C SER A 573 7.43 16.52 21.19
N MET A 574 6.57 17.54 21.06
CA MET A 574 5.40 17.69 21.92
C MET A 574 4.21 16.85 21.43
N VAL A 575 3.25 16.56 22.31
CA VAL A 575 1.99 15.89 21.93
C VAL A 575 1.24 16.64 20.81
N ALA A 576 1.30 17.97 20.81
CA ALA A 576 0.68 18.80 19.77
C ALA A 576 1.34 18.62 18.38
N ASP A 577 2.63 18.28 18.34
CA ASP A 577 3.39 18.01 17.12
C ASP A 577 3.05 16.63 16.56
N LEU A 578 2.76 15.66 17.44
CA LEU A 578 2.28 14.34 17.03
C LEU A 578 0.99 14.46 16.23
N ILE A 579 0.06 15.32 16.66
CA ILE A 579 -1.21 15.54 15.94
C ILE A 579 -0.96 16.11 14.53
N ALA A 580 -0.07 17.10 14.41
CA ALA A 580 0.31 17.66 13.10
C ALA A 580 0.99 16.60 12.21
N TYR A 581 1.81 15.73 12.82
CA TYR A 581 2.47 14.66 12.10
C TYR A 581 1.48 13.61 11.59
N LEU A 582 0.59 13.10 12.45
CA LEU A 582 -0.47 12.15 12.09
C LEU A 582 -1.31 12.67 10.93
N GLY A 583 -1.75 13.93 11.01
CA GLY A 583 -2.47 14.58 9.92
C GLY A 583 -1.67 14.63 8.62
N SER A 584 -0.35 14.82 8.68
CA SER A 584 0.52 14.94 7.49
C SER A 584 0.86 13.62 6.79
N ILE A 585 0.71 12.48 7.48
CA ILE A 585 0.97 11.14 6.93
C ILE A 585 -0.07 10.77 5.86
N ASP A 586 -1.33 11.21 6.02
CA ASP A 586 -2.48 10.80 5.19
C ASP A 586 -2.71 9.28 5.23
N PHE A 587 -3.03 8.72 6.40
CA PHE A 587 -3.32 7.30 6.54
C PHE A 587 -4.81 7.03 6.63
N VAL A 588 -5.18 5.78 6.34
CA VAL A 588 -6.52 5.25 6.58
C VAL A 588 -6.35 3.90 7.29
N MET A 589 -7.01 3.69 8.43
CA MET A 589 -6.78 2.45 9.19
C MET A 589 -7.20 1.17 8.46
N ALA A 590 -8.20 1.25 7.58
CA ALA A 590 -8.56 0.15 6.70
C ALA A 590 -7.43 -0.25 5.72
N ASP A 591 -6.59 0.71 5.33
CA ASP A 591 -5.41 0.51 4.47
C ASP A 591 -4.25 -0.09 5.25
N VAL A 592 -4.09 0.31 6.52
CA VAL A 592 -3.05 -0.19 7.42
C VAL A 592 -3.34 -1.63 7.84
N ASP A 593 -4.58 -1.96 8.18
CA ASP A 593 -4.90 -3.25 8.79
C ASP A 593 -5.28 -4.32 7.76
N ARG A 594 -5.74 -3.93 6.55
CA ARG A 594 -6.17 -4.79 5.44
C ARG A 594 -7.30 -5.79 5.76
#